data_AF-A0A2N9I6Z0-F1
#
_entry.id   AF-A0A2N9I6Z0-F1
#
_cell.length_a   1.000
_cell.length_b   1.000
_cell.length_c   1.000
_cell.angle_alpha   90.00
_cell.angle_beta   90.00
_cell.angle_gamma   90.00
#
_symmetry.space_group_name_H-M   'P 1'
#
loop_
_entity.id
_entity.type
_entity.pdbx_description
1 polymer ?
#
loop_
_entity_poly.entity_id
_entity_poly.type
_entity_poly.pdbx_seq_one_letter_code
_entity_poly.pdbx_strand_id
1 'polypeptide(L)'
;MPPPSQSLASPNERWWILGFGTVFATDDKLTVGIERNSSEVGRAHGIYVNSALDGSDLHLLMSLVFTNKAYNGSTLEIQGADRFYLKYREVSVVSGTGIFRLARGYATLETVFIDIPNSNAIIRWNVTVFHY
;
A
#
# COMPACT_ATOMS: atom_id res chain seq x y z
N MET A 1 -18.42 -25.10 15.09
CA MET A 1 -17.46 -24.43 14.20
C MET A 1 -16.27 -24.03 15.06
N PRO A 2 -15.03 -24.50 14.78
CA PRO A 2 -13.87 -23.92 15.45
C PRO A 2 -13.65 -22.49 14.93
N PRO A 3 -13.11 -21.56 15.74
CA PRO A 3 -12.81 -20.21 15.30
C PRO A 3 -11.68 -20.24 14.26
N PRO A 4 -11.62 -19.28 13.32
CA PRO A 4 -10.45 -19.12 12.45
C PRO A 4 -9.23 -18.85 13.32
N SER A 5 -8.23 -19.72 13.24
CA SER A 5 -6.95 -19.57 13.92
C SER A 5 -6.30 -18.25 13.50
N GLN A 6 -6.07 -17.35 14.46
CA GLN A 6 -5.12 -16.25 14.29
C GLN A 6 -3.72 -16.85 14.27
N SER A 7 -3.10 -16.99 13.09
CA SER A 7 -1.69 -17.32 12.98
C SER A 7 -0.87 -16.05 13.18
N LEU A 8 -0.51 -15.77 14.44
CA LEU A 8 0.66 -14.94 14.72
C LEU A 8 1.92 -15.73 14.35
N ALA A 9 2.94 -14.99 13.93
CA ALA A 9 4.06 -15.60 13.27
C ALA A 9 4.87 -16.58 14.10
N SER A 10 4.77 -17.88 13.81
CA SER A 10 5.63 -18.90 14.40
C SER A 10 7.01 -18.88 13.73
N PRO A 11 8.12 -18.90 14.48
CA PRO A 11 9.47 -18.78 13.91
C PRO A 11 9.87 -19.87 12.90
N ASN A 12 9.11 -20.97 12.82
CA ASN A 12 9.45 -22.16 12.04
C ASN A 12 8.51 -22.43 10.85
N GLU A 13 7.50 -21.58 10.61
CA GLU A 13 6.67 -21.68 9.41
C GLU A 13 7.29 -20.89 8.26
N ARG A 14 7.18 -21.43 7.04
CA ARG A 14 7.65 -20.74 5.84
C ARG A 14 6.63 -19.63 5.52
N TRP A 15 6.93 -18.41 5.96
CA TRP A 15 6.14 -17.20 5.73
C TRP A 15 5.84 -17.04 4.24
N TRP A 16 4.56 -17.10 3.86
CA TRP A 16 4.11 -16.85 2.49
C TRP A 16 3.35 -15.53 2.47
N ILE A 17 3.81 -14.58 1.67
CA ILE A 17 3.24 -13.22 1.59
C ILE A 17 1.76 -13.23 1.18
N LEU A 18 1.32 -14.24 0.41
CA LEU A 18 -0.07 -14.41 0.01
C LEU A 18 -0.85 -15.41 0.88
N GLY A 19 -0.32 -15.81 2.04
CA GLY A 19 -1.01 -16.66 2.99
C GLY A 19 -2.03 -15.86 3.80
N PHE A 20 -3.24 -16.39 4.00
CA PHE A 20 -4.26 -15.74 4.83
C PHE A 20 -3.72 -15.44 6.23
N GLY A 21 -4.01 -14.25 6.74
CA GLY A 21 -3.54 -13.79 8.05
C GLY A 21 -2.12 -13.25 8.05
N THR A 22 -1.39 -13.33 6.93
CA THR A 22 -0.07 -12.71 6.82
C THR A 22 -0.20 -11.19 6.89
N VAL A 23 0.53 -10.59 7.83
CA VAL A 23 0.68 -9.14 7.99
C VAL A 23 2.15 -8.80 7.78
N PHE A 24 2.43 -7.81 6.94
CA PHE A 24 3.78 -7.32 6.75
C PHE A 24 3.81 -5.80 6.67
N ALA A 25 4.86 -5.22 7.24
CA ALA A 25 5.12 -3.79 7.21
C ALA A 25 5.84 -3.41 5.92
N THR A 26 5.61 -2.19 5.45
CA THR A 26 6.24 -1.64 4.24
C THR A 26 6.87 -0.29 4.53
N ASP A 27 7.99 -0.05 3.85
CA ASP A 27 8.67 1.25 3.79
C ASP A 27 9.20 1.46 2.36
N ASP A 28 8.27 1.75 1.45
CA ASP A 28 8.52 1.78 0.02
C ASP A 28 8.83 3.20 -0.46
N LYS A 29 9.69 3.31 -1.48
CA LYS A 29 9.99 4.60 -2.10
C LYS A 29 8.82 5.08 -2.96
N LEU A 30 8.47 6.36 -2.82
CA LEU A 30 7.61 7.06 -3.78
C LEU A 30 8.48 7.87 -4.72
N THR A 31 8.37 7.62 -6.02
CA THR A 31 9.17 8.28 -7.07
C THR A 31 8.31 8.97 -8.10
N VAL A 32 8.87 9.95 -8.82
CA VAL A 32 8.16 10.68 -9.89
C VAL A 32 7.80 9.77 -11.08
N GLY A 33 8.68 8.82 -11.39
CA GLY A 33 8.58 7.90 -12.52
C GLY A 33 8.88 6.47 -12.12
N ILE A 34 8.69 5.55 -13.06
CA ILE A 34 8.86 4.10 -12.85
C ILE A 34 10.32 3.64 -12.99
N GLU A 35 11.19 4.53 -13.46
CA GLU A 35 12.60 4.24 -13.68
C GLU A 35 13.37 4.15 -12.35
N ARG A 36 14.36 3.26 -12.28
CA ARG A 36 15.16 3.04 -11.06
C ARG A 36 15.91 4.28 -10.57
N ASN A 37 16.23 5.21 -11.47
CA ASN A 37 16.94 6.46 -11.16
C ASN A 37 15.99 7.65 -11.00
N SER A 38 14.67 7.42 -10.96
CA SER A 38 13.70 8.48 -10.79
C SER A 38 13.84 9.12 -9.40
N SER A 39 13.55 10.42 -9.34
CA SER A 39 13.67 11.18 -8.11
C SER A 39 12.64 10.72 -7.08
N GLU A 40 13.10 10.48 -5.85
CA GLU A 40 12.26 10.16 -4.70
C GLU A 40 11.51 11.43 -4.24
N VAL A 41 10.21 11.30 -4.00
CA VAL A 41 9.32 12.38 -3.56
C VAL A 41 8.72 12.14 -2.18
N GLY A 42 8.93 10.95 -1.63
CA GLY A 42 8.38 10.53 -0.34
C GLY A 42 8.55 9.04 -0.08
N ARG A 43 7.87 8.56 0.96
CA ARG A 43 7.82 7.16 1.37
C ARG A 43 6.39 6.69 1.56
N ALA A 44 6.14 5.41 1.29
CA ALA A 44 4.91 4.70 1.58
C ALA A 44 5.16 3.82 2.81
N HIS A 45 4.70 4.27 3.98
CA HIS A 45 4.82 3.53 5.24
C HIS A 45 3.49 2.88 5.57
N GLY A 46 3.49 1.62 5.98
CA GLY A 46 2.22 0.99 6.35
C GLY A 46 2.30 -0.50 6.55
N ILE A 47 1.14 -1.12 6.38
CA ILE A 47 0.97 -2.56 6.42
C ILE A 47 0.12 -3.04 5.25
N TYR A 48 0.42 -4.23 4.79
CA TYR A 48 -0.51 -5.05 4.03
C TYR A 48 -0.95 -6.23 4.89
N VAL A 49 -2.21 -6.63 4.70
CA VAL A 49 -2.80 -7.79 5.35
C VAL A 49 -3.44 -8.68 4.30
N ASN A 50 -3.01 -9.93 4.18
CA ASN A 50 -3.76 -10.90 3.40
C ASN A 50 -5.00 -11.32 4.19
N SER A 51 -6.12 -10.65 3.92
CA SER A 51 -7.37 -10.79 4.69
C SER A 51 -8.46 -11.54 3.93
N ALA A 52 -8.20 -11.94 2.69
CA ALA A 52 -9.08 -12.81 1.91
C ALA A 52 -8.70 -14.28 2.14
N LEU A 53 -9.67 -15.11 2.53
CA LEU A 53 -9.44 -16.53 2.82
C LEU A 53 -8.90 -17.32 1.62
N ASP A 54 -9.18 -16.88 0.40
CA ASP A 54 -8.70 -17.48 -0.84
C ASP A 54 -7.35 -16.90 -1.32
N GLY A 55 -6.75 -15.97 -0.57
CA GLY A 55 -5.50 -15.31 -0.91
C GLY A 55 -5.59 -14.36 -2.11
N SER A 56 -6.80 -14.02 -2.58
CA SER A 56 -7.00 -13.22 -3.79
C SER A 56 -6.77 -11.72 -3.62
N ASP A 57 -6.63 -11.24 -2.38
CA ASP A 57 -6.70 -9.83 -2.02
C ASP A 57 -5.74 -9.51 -0.86
N LEU A 58 -5.11 -8.34 -0.93
CA LEU A 58 -4.38 -7.74 0.17
C LEU A 58 -5.16 -6.51 0.65
N HIS A 59 -5.34 -6.34 1.96
CA HIS A 59 -5.87 -5.09 2.49
C HIS A 59 -4.72 -4.15 2.82
N LEU A 60 -4.75 -2.96 2.24
CA LEU A 60 -3.76 -1.91 2.39
C LEU A 60 -4.19 -0.95 3.52
N LEU A 61 -3.27 -0.64 4.44
CA LEU A 61 -3.34 0.54 5.31
C LEU A 61 -1.99 1.25 5.24
N MET A 62 -1.95 2.44 4.63
CA MET A 62 -0.68 3.07 4.28
C MET A 62 -0.73 4.59 4.34
N SER A 63 0.34 5.20 4.83
CA SER A 63 0.61 6.64 4.77
C SER A 63 1.57 6.94 3.62
N LEU A 64 1.18 7.84 2.72
CA LEU A 64 2.09 8.46 1.75
C LEU A 64 2.71 9.70 2.41
N VAL A 65 3.98 9.60 2.81
CA VAL A 65 4.72 10.64 3.52
C VAL A 65 5.58 11.42 2.53
N PHE A 66 5.18 12.65 2.23
CA PHE A 66 5.87 13.47 1.23
C PHE A 66 7.07 14.21 1.83
N THR A 67 8.19 14.18 1.11
CA THR A 67 9.44 14.87 1.46
C THR A 67 9.93 15.81 0.35
N ASN A 68 9.22 15.84 -0.78
CA ASN A 68 9.49 16.77 -1.87
C ASN A 68 9.22 18.23 -1.47
N LYS A 69 9.82 19.18 -2.21
CA LYS A 69 9.71 20.61 -1.89
C LYS A 69 8.27 21.12 -1.76
N ALA A 70 7.34 20.63 -2.59
CA ALA A 70 5.97 21.14 -2.64
C ALA A 70 5.13 20.69 -1.43
N TYR A 71 5.33 19.46 -0.96
CA TYR A 71 4.42 18.81 0.00
C TYR A 71 5.13 18.32 1.26
N ASN A 72 6.38 18.76 1.48
CA ASN A 72 7.24 18.30 2.56
C ASN A 72 6.52 18.30 3.93
N GLY A 73 6.55 17.17 4.62
CA GLY A 73 5.95 16.98 5.93
C GLY A 73 4.43 16.78 5.92
N SER A 74 3.80 16.74 4.76
CA SER A 74 2.39 16.40 4.61
C SER A 74 2.21 14.92 4.32
N THR A 75 1.06 14.36 4.70
CA THR A 75 0.72 12.96 4.43
C THR A 75 -0.65 12.80 3.78
N LEU A 76 -0.81 11.73 3.01
CA LEU A 76 -2.12 11.18 2.65
C LEU A 76 -2.26 9.79 3.26
N GLU A 77 -3.41 9.51 3.85
CA GLU A 77 -3.71 8.22 4.47
C GLU A 77 -4.62 7.41 3.55
N ILE A 78 -4.21 6.18 3.27
CA ILE A 78 -4.81 5.30 2.27
C ILE A 78 -5.31 4.02 2.94
N GLN A 79 -6.52 3.60 2.59
CA GLN A 79 -7.07 2.32 3.02
C GLN A 79 -7.88 1.67 1.90
N GLY A 80 -7.75 0.36 1.70
CA GLY A 80 -8.61 -0.36 0.77
C GLY A 80 -8.22 -1.81 0.49
N ALA A 81 -9.10 -2.49 -0.25
CA ALA A 81 -8.86 -3.82 -0.79
C ALA A 81 -8.03 -3.73 -2.09
N ASP A 82 -6.83 -4.28 -2.06
CA ASP A 82 -5.86 -4.32 -3.14
C ASP A 82 -5.82 -5.72 -3.77
N ARG A 83 -6.78 -5.96 -4.68
CA ARG A 83 -6.88 -7.19 -5.49
C ARG A 83 -5.77 -7.23 -6.53
N PHE A 84 -4.54 -7.44 -6.08
CA PHE A 84 -3.30 -7.22 -6.85
C PHE A 84 -3.20 -8.01 -8.17
N TYR A 85 -4.02 -9.06 -8.36
CA TYR A 85 -4.18 -9.76 -9.65
C TYR A 85 -4.86 -8.92 -10.74
N LEU A 86 -5.67 -7.93 -10.37
CA LEU A 86 -6.27 -6.99 -11.30
C LEU A 86 -5.24 -5.95 -11.73
N LYS A 87 -5.25 -5.60 -13.01
CA LYS A 87 -4.34 -4.58 -13.55
C LYS A 87 -4.60 -3.20 -12.93
N TYR A 88 -5.87 -2.84 -12.75
CA TYR A 88 -6.31 -1.56 -12.18
C TYR A 88 -7.15 -1.80 -10.95
N ARG A 89 -6.87 -1.05 -9.88
CA ARG A 89 -7.51 -1.19 -8.56
C ARG A 89 -7.75 0.19 -7.99
N GLU A 90 -8.77 0.33 -7.15
CA GLU A 90 -9.10 1.59 -6.49
C GLU A 90 -9.08 1.41 -4.98
N VAL A 91 -8.42 2.34 -4.29
CA VAL A 91 -8.36 2.43 -2.83
C VAL A 91 -8.75 3.83 -2.38
N SER A 92 -9.24 3.96 -1.15
CA SER A 92 -9.72 5.25 -0.63
C SER A 92 -8.59 6.08 -0.04
N VAL A 93 -8.61 7.38 -0.31
CA VAL A 93 -7.89 8.36 0.50
C VAL A 93 -8.80 8.76 1.64
N VAL A 94 -8.47 8.31 2.85
CA VAL A 94 -9.35 8.43 4.03
C VAL A 94 -9.07 9.67 4.86
N SER A 95 -7.84 10.20 4.82
CA SER A 95 -7.48 11.45 5.47
C SER A 95 -6.15 12.00 4.94
N GLY A 96 -5.69 13.10 5.52
CA GLY A 96 -4.36 13.65 5.27
C GLY A 96 -3.95 14.66 6.34
N THR A 97 -2.66 14.98 6.36
CA THR A 97 -2.04 15.93 7.29
C THR A 97 -1.31 17.05 6.55
N GLY A 98 -0.82 18.06 7.28
CA GLY A 98 -0.13 19.19 6.67
C GLY A 98 -1.05 19.96 5.72
N ILE A 99 -0.63 20.11 4.46
CA ILE A 99 -1.42 20.77 3.43
C ILE A 99 -2.65 19.95 3.02
N PHE A 100 -2.60 18.63 3.20
CA PHE A 100 -3.69 17.71 2.84
C PHE A 100 -4.66 17.52 4.02
N ARG A 101 -4.73 18.49 4.94
CA ARG A 101 -5.62 18.39 6.09
C ARG A 101 -7.06 18.26 5.61
N LEU A 102 -7.79 17.31 6.22
CA LEU A 102 -9.16 16.95 5.83
C LEU A 102 -9.28 16.38 4.41
N ALA A 103 -8.17 15.88 3.84
CA ALA A 103 -8.22 15.27 2.52
C ALA A 103 -9.18 14.08 2.47
N ARG A 104 -9.92 13.99 1.35
CA ARG A 104 -10.74 12.83 1.00
C ARG A 104 -10.69 12.60 -0.50
N GLY A 105 -10.79 11.35 -0.93
CA GLY A 105 -10.78 11.01 -2.34
C GLY A 105 -10.43 9.55 -2.57
N TYR A 106 -9.74 9.28 -3.67
CA TYR A 106 -9.39 7.92 -4.08
C TYR A 106 -8.02 7.89 -4.77
N ALA A 107 -7.42 6.72 -4.79
CA ALA A 107 -6.24 6.42 -5.58
C ALA A 107 -6.52 5.23 -6.49
N THR A 108 -6.09 5.34 -7.74
CA THR A 108 -6.06 4.22 -8.68
C THR A 108 -4.65 3.66 -8.75
N LEU A 109 -4.55 2.35 -8.64
CA LEU A 109 -3.30 1.60 -8.62
C LEU A 109 -3.18 0.78 -9.90
N GLU A 110 -2.02 0.85 -10.54
CA GLU A 110 -1.66 0.00 -11.68
C GLU A 110 -0.38 -0.76 -11.37
N THR A 111 -0.43 -2.10 -11.37
CA THR A 111 0.79 -2.91 -11.28
C THR A 111 1.54 -2.85 -12.61
N VAL A 112 2.69 -2.18 -12.62
CA VAL A 112 3.58 -2.08 -13.78
C VAL A 112 4.56 -3.25 -13.82
N PHE A 113 4.98 -3.71 -12.64
CA PHE A 113 5.89 -4.85 -12.47
C PHE A 113 5.59 -5.57 -11.16
N ILE A 114 5.71 -6.90 -11.16
CA ILE A 114 5.57 -7.72 -9.95
C ILE A 114 6.51 -8.93 -10.01
N ASP A 115 7.22 -9.15 -8.92
CA ASP A 115 8.14 -10.26 -8.68
C ASP A 115 7.91 -10.76 -7.25
N ILE A 116 6.92 -11.65 -7.11
CA ILE A 116 6.48 -12.22 -5.84
C ILE A 116 7.62 -12.95 -5.11
N PRO A 117 8.44 -13.81 -5.77
CA PRO A 117 9.57 -14.47 -5.11
C PRO A 117 10.53 -13.51 -4.41
N ASN A 118 10.78 -12.33 -4.99
CA ASN A 118 11.65 -11.31 -4.41
C ASN A 118 10.90 -10.23 -3.63
N SER A 119 9.57 -10.38 -3.45
CA SER A 119 8.70 -9.40 -2.79
C SER A 119 8.86 -7.99 -3.34
N ASN A 120 9.01 -7.86 -4.65
CA ASN A 120 9.25 -6.59 -5.33
C ASN A 120 8.12 -6.27 -6.29
N ALA A 121 7.59 -5.05 -6.25
CA ALA A 121 6.58 -4.58 -7.18
C ALA A 121 6.81 -3.10 -7.51
N ILE A 122 6.43 -2.72 -8.73
CA ILE A 122 6.33 -1.31 -9.13
C ILE A 122 4.85 -1.04 -9.39
N ILE A 123 4.27 -0.21 -8.54
CA ILE A 123 2.86 0.19 -8.62
C ILE A 123 2.83 1.67 -8.98
N ARG A 124 2.11 2.00 -10.06
CA ARG A 124 1.82 3.38 -10.41
C ARG A 124 0.58 3.83 -9.65
N TRP A 125 0.71 4.93 -8.95
CA TRP A 125 -0.37 5.55 -8.18
C TRP A 125 -0.87 6.79 -8.91
N ASN A 126 -2.17 6.90 -9.12
CA ASN A 126 -2.82 8.13 -9.53
C ASN A 126 -3.86 8.51 -8.46
N VAL A 127 -3.56 9.59 -7.74
CA VAL A 127 -4.26 9.98 -6.51
C VAL A 127 -5.06 11.26 -6.77
N THR A 128 -6.37 11.20 -6.53
CA THR A 128 -7.28 12.35 -6.64
C THR A 128 -7.82 12.69 -5.26
N VAL A 129 -7.59 13.92 -4.81
CA VAL A 129 -7.99 14.38 -3.46
C VAL A 129 -8.68 15.73 -3.50
N PHE A 130 -9.66 15.89 -2.62
CA PHE A 130 -10.21 17.17 -2.22
C PHE A 130 -9.68 17.52 -0.83
N HIS A 131 -9.08 18.71 -0.67
CA HIS A 131 -8.63 19.25 0.61
C HIS A 131 -8.85 20.78 0.64
N TYR A 132 -8.63 21.39 1.81
CA TYR A 132 -8.80 22.83 2.04
C TYR A 132 -7.46 23.58 2.04
#